data_AF-A0AAU9TIY6-F1
#
_entry.id   AF-A0AAU9TIY6-F1
#
_cell.length_a   1.000
_cell.length_b   1.000
_cell.length_c   1.000
_cell.angle_alpha   90.00
_cell.angle_beta   90.00
_cell.angle_gamma   90.00
#
_symmetry.space_group_name_H-M   'P 1'
#
loop_
_entity.id
_entity.type
_entity.pdbx_description
1 polymer ?
#
loop_
_entity_poly.entity_id
_entity_poly.type
_entity_poly.pdbx_seq_one_letter_code
_entity_poly.pdbx_strand_id
1 'polypeptide(L)'
;MAYPMYEVDWSVLPPEQNRRFNPAFNIATIKQVVNEAIERVAPVSVRMQTPTRLRDLIRQIRAARTAAEERSVVNKECAYIRSTFREEDSVWRCRNIAKLLYIHMLGYPAHFGQLECLKLIASPRFTDKRVGYLGAMLLLDERQDVHLLITNCLKK
;
A
#
# COMPACT_ATOMS: atom_id res chain seq x y z
N MET A 1 27.18 42.22 -59.29
CA MET A 1 27.71 42.77 -58.03
C MET A 1 27.27 41.82 -56.92
N ALA A 2 28.16 40.99 -56.40
CA ALA A 2 27.84 40.00 -55.38
C ALA A 2 28.30 40.53 -54.02
N TYR A 3 27.39 40.69 -53.06
CA TYR A 3 27.71 41.01 -51.67
C TYR A 3 27.83 39.70 -50.88
N PRO A 4 28.91 39.48 -50.10
CA PRO A 4 29.04 38.27 -49.29
C PRO A 4 28.15 38.40 -48.05
N MET A 5 27.25 37.44 -47.86
CA MET A 5 26.46 37.30 -46.64
C MET A 5 27.33 36.63 -45.57
N TYR A 6 27.71 37.36 -44.53
CA TYR A 6 28.29 36.78 -43.32
C TYR A 6 27.18 36.01 -42.60
N GLU A 7 27.34 34.69 -42.45
CA GLU A 7 26.41 33.87 -41.66
C GLU A 7 26.47 34.31 -40.19
N VAL A 8 25.33 34.76 -39.66
CA VAL A 8 25.16 35.04 -38.22
C VAL A 8 25.11 33.70 -37.50
N ASP A 9 26.13 33.39 -36.72
CA ASP A 9 26.19 32.17 -35.91
C ASP A 9 25.22 32.27 -34.72
N TRP A 10 24.03 31.69 -34.90
CA TRP A 10 22.98 31.63 -33.88
C TRP A 10 23.31 30.72 -32.69
N SER A 11 24.46 30.04 -32.69
CA SER A 11 24.85 29.17 -31.57
C SER A 11 25.29 29.94 -30.31
N VAL A 12 25.60 31.24 -30.45
CA VAL A 12 26.05 32.08 -29.34
C VAL A 12 24.98 33.12 -28.98
N LEU A 13 24.22 32.86 -27.92
CA LEU A 13 23.23 33.80 -27.40
C LEU A 13 23.91 35.03 -26.74
N PRO A 14 23.32 36.24 -26.85
CA PRO A 14 23.84 37.45 -26.21
C PRO A 14 23.99 37.28 -24.68
N PRO A 15 25.00 37.91 -24.06
CA PRO A 15 25.31 37.74 -22.63
C PRO A 15 24.15 38.09 -21.68
N GLU A 16 23.26 39.02 -22.08
CA GLU A 16 22.03 39.39 -21.36
C GLU A 16 21.00 38.25 -21.26
N GLN A 17 21.02 37.32 -22.23
CA GLN A 17 20.10 36.18 -22.31
C GLN A 17 20.69 34.90 -21.71
N ASN A 18 21.96 34.91 -21.28
CA ASN A 18 22.59 33.80 -20.59
C ASN A 18 22.21 33.76 -19.11
N ARG A 19 20.90 33.69 -18.81
CA ARG A 19 20.40 33.38 -17.47
C ARG A 19 20.69 31.90 -17.18
N ARG A 20 21.92 31.64 -16.74
CA ARG A 20 22.36 30.33 -16.25
C ARG A 20 21.34 29.80 -15.25
N PHE A 21 20.90 28.58 -15.53
CA PHE A 21 20.12 27.68 -14.69
C PHE A 21 20.35 27.95 -13.19
N ASN A 22 19.30 28.33 -12.45
CA ASN A 22 19.40 28.49 -11.00
C ASN A 22 19.50 27.09 -10.36
N PRO A 23 20.64 26.71 -9.72
CA PRO A 23 20.85 25.36 -9.20
C PRO A 23 19.92 25.00 -8.02
N ALA A 24 19.31 26.00 -7.37
CA ALA A 24 18.27 25.78 -6.36
C ALA A 24 16.96 25.27 -7.01
N PHE A 25 16.74 25.60 -8.28
CA PHE A 25 15.60 25.15 -9.08
C PHE A 25 15.95 23.84 -9.80
N ASN A 26 16.31 22.83 -9.03
CA ASN A 26 16.61 21.49 -9.54
C ASN A 26 15.40 20.55 -9.38
N ILE A 27 15.46 19.40 -10.07
CA ILE A 27 14.35 18.45 -10.13
C ILE A 27 14.00 17.85 -8.76
N ALA A 28 14.93 17.81 -7.81
CA ALA A 28 14.69 17.29 -6.47
C ALA A 28 13.84 18.28 -5.64
N THR A 29 14.17 19.58 -5.71
CA THR A 29 13.37 20.63 -5.07
C THR A 29 11.94 20.68 -5.63
N ILE A 30 11.79 20.55 -6.95
CA ILE A 30 10.47 20.51 -7.60
C ILE A 30 9.67 19.29 -7.14
N LYS A 31 10.28 18.10 -7.12
CA LYS A 31 9.62 16.89 -6.60
C LYS A 31 9.20 17.04 -5.14
N GLN A 32 10.03 17.68 -4.33
CA GLN A 32 9.75 17.89 -2.90
C GLN A 32 8.55 18.82 -2.70
N VAL A 33 8.52 19.98 -3.38
CA VAL A 33 7.40 20.93 -3.30
C VAL A 33 6.10 20.31 -3.83
N VAL A 34 6.18 19.54 -4.92
CA VAL A 34 5.03 18.81 -5.48
C VAL A 34 4.50 17.77 -4.48
N ASN A 35 5.39 16.97 -3.86
CA ASN A 35 4.98 15.99 -2.85
C ASN A 35 4.33 16.66 -1.63
N GLU A 36 4.89 17.77 -1.15
CA GLU A 36 4.36 18.52 -0.01
C GLU A 36 2.99 19.15 -0.31
N ALA A 37 2.78 19.62 -1.54
CA ALA A 37 1.49 20.13 -1.99
C ALA A 37 0.45 19.01 -2.13
N ILE A 38 0.85 17.84 -2.64
CA ILE A 38 0.00 16.65 -2.68
C ILE A 38 -0.41 16.24 -1.26
N GLU A 39 0.51 16.27 -0.29
CA GLU A 39 0.21 15.94 1.11
C GLU A 39 -0.81 16.91 1.74
N ARG A 40 -0.78 18.20 1.38
CA ARG A 40 -1.67 19.23 1.93
C ARG A 40 -3.06 19.29 1.30
N VAL A 41 -3.19 18.93 0.02
CA VAL A 41 -4.45 19.09 -0.75
C VAL A 41 -5.21 17.77 -0.91
N ALA A 42 -4.55 16.62 -0.80
CA ALA A 42 -5.22 15.34 -0.94
C ALA A 42 -6.15 15.05 0.25
N PRO A 43 -7.45 14.76 0.02
CA PRO A 43 -8.32 14.25 1.08
C PRO A 43 -7.73 12.96 1.64
N VAL A 44 -7.96 12.68 2.94
CA VAL A 44 -7.44 11.48 3.61
C VAL A 44 -7.77 10.19 2.83
N SER A 45 -8.89 10.16 2.09
CA SER A 45 -9.30 9.05 1.22
C SER A 45 -8.36 8.77 0.03
N VAL A 46 -7.61 9.77 -0.47
CA VAL A 46 -6.63 9.62 -1.57
C VAL A 46 -5.26 9.15 -1.05
N ARG A 47 -5.06 9.12 0.27
CA ARG A 47 -3.82 8.66 0.92
C ARG A 47 -3.72 7.15 1.07
N MET A 48 -4.63 6.36 0.48
CA MET A 48 -4.49 4.90 0.47
C MET A 48 -3.27 4.51 -0.37
N GLN A 49 -2.08 4.55 0.23
CA GLN A 49 -0.91 3.88 -0.28
C GLN A 49 -1.33 2.46 -0.62
N THR A 50 -1.15 2.06 -1.89
CA THR A 50 -1.59 0.74 -2.34
C THR A 50 -0.94 -0.31 -1.43
N PRO A 51 -1.72 -1.13 -0.72
CA PRO A 51 -1.15 -2.09 0.21
C PRO A 51 -0.20 -3.02 -0.53
N THR A 52 0.97 -3.22 0.06
CA THR A 52 1.98 -4.18 -0.38
C THR A 52 1.32 -5.48 -0.77
N ARG A 53 1.70 -6.05 -1.92
CA ARG A 53 1.12 -7.32 -2.38
C ARG A 53 1.61 -8.44 -1.47
N LEU A 54 0.81 -9.49 -1.31
CA LEU A 54 1.20 -10.67 -0.52
C LEU A 54 2.56 -11.23 -0.94
N ARG A 55 2.82 -11.32 -2.26
CA ARG A 55 4.10 -11.79 -2.79
C ARG A 55 5.28 -10.92 -2.34
N ASP A 56 5.08 -9.61 -2.25
CA ASP A 56 6.13 -8.66 -1.88
C ASP A 56 6.42 -8.77 -0.38
N LEU A 57 5.39 -8.92 0.46
CA LEU A 57 5.55 -9.20 1.90
C LEU A 57 6.32 -10.50 2.13
N ILE A 58 5.95 -11.59 1.44
CA ILE A 58 6.66 -12.87 1.54
C ILE A 58 8.14 -12.70 1.18
N ARG A 59 8.45 -11.95 0.13
CA ARG A 59 9.85 -11.67 -0.23
C ARG A 59 10.59 -10.88 0.84
N GLN A 60 9.96 -9.87 1.43
CA GLN A 60 10.57 -9.08 2.51
C GLN A 60 10.84 -9.93 3.76
N ILE A 61 9.88 -10.74 4.18
CA ILE A 61 10.03 -11.66 5.32
C ILE A 61 11.16 -12.66 5.03
N ARG A 62 11.18 -13.28 3.85
CA ARG A 62 12.23 -14.24 3.46
C ARG A 62 13.61 -13.63 3.28
N ALA A 63 13.71 -12.31 3.10
CA ALA A 63 14.98 -11.60 2.99
C ALA A 63 15.58 -11.25 4.37
N ALA A 64 14.80 -11.36 5.44
CA ALA A 64 15.27 -11.09 6.80
C ALA A 64 16.37 -12.09 7.18
N ARG A 65 17.48 -11.57 7.73
CA ARG A 65 18.63 -12.40 8.14
C ARG A 65 18.55 -12.84 9.59
N THR A 66 17.70 -12.18 10.38
CA THR A 66 17.53 -12.43 11.80
C THR A 66 16.05 -12.51 12.18
N ALA A 67 15.75 -13.26 13.24
CA ALA A 67 14.39 -13.33 13.78
C ALA A 67 13.87 -11.95 14.23
N ALA A 68 14.76 -11.05 14.68
CA ALA A 68 14.39 -9.69 15.07
C ALA A 68 13.96 -8.85 13.86
N GLU A 69 14.67 -8.96 12.74
CA GLU A 69 14.34 -8.30 11.48
C GLU A 69 13.01 -8.83 10.91
N GLU A 70 12.81 -10.14 10.92
CA GLU A 70 11.55 -10.77 10.51
C GLU A 70 10.37 -10.24 11.33
N ARG A 71 10.51 -10.23 12.66
CA ARG A 71 9.52 -9.68 13.60
C ARG A 71 9.22 -8.21 13.32
N SER A 72 10.24 -7.42 12.98
CA SER A 72 10.06 -6.00 12.63
C SER A 72 9.18 -5.81 11.39
N VAL A 73 9.45 -6.59 10.32
CA VAL A 73 8.65 -6.57 9.09
C VAL A 73 7.20 -6.99 9.38
N VAL A 74 7.02 -8.09 10.10
CA VAL A 74 5.68 -8.58 10.49
C VAL A 74 4.93 -7.55 11.32
N ASN A 75 5.56 -6.96 12.34
CA ASN A 75 4.93 -5.97 13.21
C ASN A 75 4.50 -4.72 12.45
N LYS A 76 5.36 -4.24 11.53
CA LYS A 76 5.05 -3.09 10.67
C LYS A 76 3.85 -3.38 9.79
N GLU A 77 3.81 -4.53 9.14
CA GLU A 77 2.70 -4.92 8.28
C GLU A 77 1.40 -5.12 9.06
N CYS A 78 1.45 -5.78 10.23
CA CYS A 78 0.30 -5.95 11.11
C CYS A 78 -0.24 -4.61 11.61
N ALA A 79 0.63 -3.63 11.93
CA ALA A 79 0.20 -2.29 12.32
C ALA A 79 -0.55 -1.59 11.17
N TYR A 80 -0.04 -1.70 9.95
CA TYR A 80 -0.69 -1.17 8.76
C TYR A 80 -2.06 -1.83 8.49
N ILE A 81 -2.14 -3.16 8.61
CA ILE A 81 -3.41 -3.88 8.42
C ILE A 81 -4.44 -3.43 9.45
N ARG A 82 -4.04 -3.29 10.73
CA ARG A 82 -4.93 -2.80 11.79
C ARG A 82 -5.46 -1.40 11.51
N SER A 83 -4.65 -0.49 10.97
CA SER A 83 -5.14 0.84 10.61
C SER A 83 -6.13 0.78 9.45
N THR A 84 -5.88 -0.07 8.44
CA THR A 84 -6.81 -0.21 7.30
C THR A 84 -8.13 -0.89 7.68
N PHE A 85 -8.16 -1.76 8.68
CA PHE A 85 -9.42 -2.38 9.15
C PHE A 85 -10.34 -1.42 9.88
N ARG A 86 -9.82 -0.29 10.38
CA ARG A 86 -10.66 0.77 10.97
C ARG A 86 -11.44 1.54 9.91
N GLU A 87 -11.07 1.42 8.64
CA GLU A 87 -11.76 2.05 7.51
C GLU A 87 -12.86 1.10 7.01
N GLU A 88 -14.12 1.56 7.02
CA GLU A 88 -15.28 0.72 6.68
C GLU A 88 -15.25 0.21 5.23
N ASP A 89 -14.77 1.02 4.28
CA ASP A 89 -14.74 0.68 2.84
C ASP A 89 -13.33 0.38 2.34
N SER A 90 -12.60 -0.49 3.04
CA SER A 90 -11.31 -0.95 2.57
C SER A 90 -11.43 -1.86 1.34
N VAL A 91 -11.25 -1.29 0.14
CA VAL A 91 -11.14 -1.99 -1.15
C VAL A 91 -10.12 -3.13 -1.10
N TRP A 92 -9.14 -3.03 -0.19
CA TRP A 92 -8.03 -3.95 -0.06
C TRP A 92 -8.18 -4.97 1.07
N ARG A 93 -9.36 -5.07 1.70
CA ARG A 93 -9.64 -6.01 2.79
C ARG A 93 -9.23 -7.45 2.46
N CYS A 94 -9.61 -7.94 1.28
CA CYS A 94 -9.26 -9.28 0.80
C CYS A 94 -7.74 -9.51 0.74
N ARG A 95 -6.97 -8.53 0.23
CA ARG A 95 -5.50 -8.59 0.20
C ARG A 95 -4.89 -8.54 1.60
N ASN A 96 -5.42 -7.70 2.47
CA ASN A 96 -4.94 -7.56 3.84
C ASN A 96 -5.19 -8.82 4.66
N ILE A 97 -6.35 -9.47 4.49
CA ILE A 97 -6.63 -10.76 5.11
C ILE A 97 -5.70 -11.85 4.57
N ALA A 98 -5.45 -11.91 3.26
CA ALA A 98 -4.49 -12.88 2.71
C ALA A 98 -3.07 -12.73 3.30
N LYS A 99 -2.61 -11.49 3.52
CA LYS A 99 -1.35 -11.21 4.24
C LYS A 99 -1.39 -11.68 5.69
N LEU A 100 -2.50 -11.41 6.38
CA LEU A 100 -2.67 -11.77 7.77
C LEU A 100 -2.71 -13.29 7.98
N LEU A 101 -3.33 -14.05 7.06
CA LEU A 101 -3.33 -15.51 7.09
C LEU A 101 -1.92 -16.09 6.89
N TYR A 102 -1.11 -15.47 6.03
CA TYR A 102 0.29 -15.88 5.89
C TYR A 102 1.09 -15.65 7.18
N ILE A 103 0.92 -14.48 7.81
CA ILE A 103 1.54 -14.16 9.09
C ILE A 103 1.10 -15.15 10.18
N HIS A 104 -0.18 -15.53 10.19
CA HIS A 104 -0.69 -16.55 11.10
C HIS A 104 -0.02 -17.91 10.90
N MET A 105 0.17 -18.35 9.65
CA MET A 105 0.86 -19.60 9.33
C MET A 105 2.34 -19.61 9.76
N LEU A 106 2.96 -18.44 9.91
CA LEU A 106 4.31 -18.30 10.49
C LEU A 106 4.31 -18.36 12.03
N GLY A 107 3.15 -18.49 12.67
CA GLY A 107 3.00 -18.58 14.13
C GLY A 107 2.81 -17.24 14.84
N TYR A 108 2.61 -16.15 14.11
CA TYR A 108 2.37 -14.83 14.70
C TYR A 108 0.88 -14.59 15.03
N PRO A 109 0.58 -13.76 16.04
CA PRO A 109 -0.79 -13.48 16.44
C PRO A 109 -1.57 -12.70 15.37
N ALA A 110 -2.72 -13.25 14.96
CA ALA A 110 -3.54 -12.74 13.85
C ALA A 110 -5.04 -12.64 14.16
N HIS A 111 -5.44 -12.88 15.42
CA HIS A 111 -6.85 -12.96 15.82
C HIS A 111 -7.67 -11.67 15.56
N PHE A 112 -7.01 -10.50 15.51
CA PHE A 112 -7.69 -9.24 15.20
C PHE A 112 -8.34 -9.20 13.80
N GLY A 113 -8.01 -10.14 12.91
CA GLY A 113 -8.64 -10.27 11.59
C GLY A 113 -9.92 -11.12 11.54
N GLN A 114 -10.33 -11.75 12.64
CA GLN A 114 -11.46 -12.69 12.67
C GLN A 114 -12.76 -12.06 12.15
N LEU A 115 -13.13 -10.86 12.65
CA LEU A 115 -14.35 -10.16 12.23
C LEU A 115 -14.28 -9.75 10.74
N GLU A 116 -13.10 -9.39 10.26
CA GLU A 116 -12.91 -9.00 8.85
C GLU A 116 -13.05 -10.20 7.90
N CYS A 117 -12.72 -11.41 8.33
CA CYS A 117 -13.05 -12.63 7.59
C CYS A 117 -14.57 -12.81 7.43
N LEU A 118 -15.36 -12.50 8.46
CA LEU A 118 -16.83 -12.56 8.40
C LEU A 118 -17.39 -11.52 7.42
N LYS A 119 -16.85 -10.30 7.44
CA LYS A 119 -17.22 -9.26 6.46
C LYS A 119 -16.93 -9.70 5.02
N LEU A 120 -15.83 -10.43 4.79
CA LEU A 120 -15.53 -11.00 3.47
C LEU A 120 -16.48 -12.14 3.07
N ILE A 121 -16.93 -12.97 4.01
CA ILE A 121 -17.96 -14.01 3.75
C ILE A 121 -19.29 -13.37 3.34
N ALA A 122 -19.65 -12.25 3.98
CA ALA A 122 -20.86 -11.49 3.65
C ALA A 122 -20.76 -10.73 2.31
N SER A 123 -19.55 -10.53 1.76
CA SER A 123 -19.34 -9.86 0.46
C SER A 123 -20.06 -10.59 -0.68
N PRO A 124 -20.58 -9.88 -1.70
CA PRO A 124 -21.14 -10.49 -2.90
C PRO A 124 -20.09 -11.08 -3.84
N ARG A 125 -18.79 -10.74 -3.65
CA ARG A 125 -17.71 -11.19 -4.54
C ARG A 125 -17.21 -12.59 -4.18
N PHE A 126 -17.13 -13.48 -5.16
CA PHE A 126 -16.64 -14.85 -4.95
C PHE A 126 -15.23 -14.92 -4.36
N THR A 127 -14.32 -14.05 -4.83
CA THR A 127 -12.94 -13.98 -4.32
C THR A 127 -12.89 -13.66 -2.82
N ASP A 128 -13.76 -12.76 -2.38
CA ASP A 128 -13.83 -12.34 -0.98
C ASP A 128 -14.40 -13.47 -0.13
N LYS A 129 -15.50 -14.09 -0.56
CA LYS A 129 -16.07 -15.26 0.10
C LYS A 129 -15.04 -16.38 0.27
N ARG A 130 -14.29 -16.71 -0.80
CA ARG A 130 -13.27 -17.75 -0.77
C ARG A 130 -12.17 -17.46 0.26
N VAL A 131 -11.66 -16.23 0.30
CA VAL A 131 -10.64 -15.82 1.28
C VAL A 131 -11.23 -15.73 2.70
N GLY A 132 -12.45 -15.25 2.83
CA GLY A 132 -13.18 -15.18 4.10
C GLY A 132 -13.40 -16.54 4.74
N TYR A 133 -13.85 -17.54 3.96
CA TYR A 133 -14.01 -18.91 4.44
C TYR A 133 -12.68 -19.57 4.81
N LEU A 134 -11.63 -19.35 4.00
CA LEU A 134 -10.28 -19.83 4.35
C LEU A 134 -9.82 -19.22 5.69
N GLY A 135 -10.02 -17.91 5.86
CA GLY A 135 -9.66 -17.24 7.10
C GLY A 135 -10.52 -17.67 8.29
N ALA A 136 -11.79 -17.97 8.07
CA ALA A 136 -12.66 -18.55 9.10
C ALA A 136 -12.14 -19.91 9.57
N MET A 137 -11.76 -20.80 8.64
CA MET A 137 -11.21 -22.12 9.01
C MET A 137 -9.86 -22.04 9.74
N LEU A 138 -9.05 -21.02 9.44
CA LEU A 138 -7.72 -20.88 10.05
C LEU A 138 -7.74 -20.12 11.38
N LEU A 139 -8.58 -19.09 11.51
CA LEU A 139 -8.53 -18.16 12.64
C LEU A 139 -9.67 -18.34 13.65
N LEU A 140 -10.76 -19.02 13.30
CA LEU A 140 -11.92 -19.18 14.19
C LEU A 140 -11.83 -20.51 14.92
N ASP A 141 -11.77 -20.43 16.24
CA ASP A 141 -11.80 -21.56 17.16
C ASP A 141 -13.15 -21.57 17.90
N GLU A 142 -13.63 -22.74 18.30
CA GLU A 142 -14.93 -22.95 18.97
C GLU A 142 -15.05 -22.20 20.30
N ARG A 143 -13.91 -21.78 20.87
CA ARG A 143 -13.83 -20.99 22.09
C ARG A 143 -14.16 -19.49 21.91
N GLN A 144 -14.39 -19.03 20.70
CA GLN A 144 -14.57 -17.61 20.39
C GLN A 144 -16.04 -17.27 20.08
N ASP A 145 -16.58 -16.22 20.71
CA ASP A 145 -17.98 -15.74 20.59
C ASP A 145 -18.39 -15.36 19.15
N VAL A 146 -17.46 -15.32 18.21
CA VAL A 146 -17.69 -15.06 16.78
C VAL A 146 -18.34 -16.23 16.03
N HIS A 147 -18.42 -17.43 16.60
CA HIS A 147 -19.04 -18.60 15.96
C HIS A 147 -20.54 -18.37 15.63
N LEU A 148 -21.27 -17.61 16.47
CA LEU A 148 -22.69 -17.31 16.26
C LEU A 148 -22.93 -16.38 15.05
N LEU A 149 -21.97 -15.52 14.72
CA LEU A 149 -22.06 -14.64 13.55
C LEU A 149 -21.86 -15.41 12.23
N ILE A 150 -20.99 -16.43 12.21
CA ILE A 150 -20.76 -17.28 11.03
C ILE A 150 -22.04 -18.01 10.63
N THR A 151 -22.74 -18.61 11.61
CA THR A 151 -23.98 -19.35 11.35
C THR A 151 -25.08 -18.47 10.80
N ASN A 152 -25.09 -17.16 11.12
CA ASN A 152 -25.99 -16.21 10.48
C ASN A 152 -25.62 -15.96 9.00
N CYS A 153 -24.32 -15.82 8.69
CA CYS A 153 -23.86 -15.64 7.31
C CYS A 153 -24.08 -16.87 6.41
N LEU A 154 -24.11 -18.08 6.98
CA LEU A 154 -24.32 -19.34 6.25
C LEU A 154 -25.79 -19.63 5.91
N LYS A 155 -26.75 -18.99 6.59
CA LYS A 155 -28.19 -19.16 6.36
C LYS A 155 -28.73 -18.34 5.17
N LYS A 156 -27.89 -17.51 4.55
CA LYS A 156 -28.23 -16.68 3.38
C LYS A 156 -27.87 -17.35 2.07
#